data_AF-A0A662GJW7-F1
#
_entry.id   AF-A0A662GJW7-F1
#
_cell.length_a   1.000
_cell.length_b   1.000
_cell.length_c   1.000
_cell.angle_alpha   90.00
_cell.angle_beta   90.00
_cell.angle_gamma   90.00
#
_symmetry.space_group_name_H-M   'P 1'
#
loop_
_entity.id
_entity.type
_entity.pdbx_description
1 polymer ?
#
loop_
_entity_poly.entity_id
_entity_poly.type
_entity_poly.pdbx_seq_one_letter_code
_entity_poly.pdbx_strand_id
1 'polypeptide(L)'
;MSRKILVGLLVLALFLTLPLATPVNAATTKWCIEIDWNANEPLANADVVFTVFDITANEPVLVAVGTTDEDGRLWWDYAAWCNATPVDETHSFNYTLLINEYGKTFLLAWSPDVTNVFPDTVGVSWATIESFIGIYEDTTEIKAPTPIYATHRWGIWFQAIDVWTGLPLYFKKKIAEDIAYFQVYLVDHAEVPIEWDAPGNDTYAAIWEAWGNENAYSVREPGSDTLKLLNISDTRVETDPANCYVITDIFNTTLVKELWWLLGVSHQDTSKALKIQVGEDVLTFEYIIATGDVSLTSMSNVGFYGFYIYHPVTLTGAPDNKYGPVYNFAWTKFKALEIRDCNNETFEYIWPVKVEFKAFINGKWKAIRDGQADPEGGYAPWEGADPFTGEYIVDGYFWLPDISLPELYGINYTIYVNYYGVTVHISELNSTEIGEVGIEFRIPYETNYVITTIKPVIIEVEDKEPEPQPLEGALIVLTMKGYDFNLTTTT
;
A
#
# COMPACT_ATOMS: atom_id res chain seq x y z
N MET A 1 43.76 -99.35 11.09
CA MET A 1 43.38 -99.76 12.47
C MET A 1 42.22 -98.86 12.89
N SER A 2 40.97 -99.34 12.84
CA SER A 2 40.22 -100.02 13.93
C SER A 2 39.84 -99.04 15.06
N ARG A 3 38.63 -98.45 15.04
CA ARG A 3 37.31 -98.94 15.56
C ARG A 3 37.10 -98.70 17.06
N LYS A 4 36.04 -97.92 17.36
CA LYS A 4 34.91 -98.13 18.32
C LYS A 4 33.98 -96.90 18.14
N ILE A 5 32.83 -96.96 17.45
CA ILE A 5 31.47 -97.46 17.85
C ILE A 5 30.92 -96.66 19.04
N LEU A 6 29.68 -96.16 19.17
CA LEU A 6 28.47 -95.92 18.34
C LEU A 6 27.38 -95.39 19.34
N VAL A 7 26.34 -94.68 18.86
CA VAL A 7 24.97 -94.52 19.43
C VAL A 7 24.67 -93.38 20.43
N GLY A 8 23.60 -92.63 20.12
CA GLY A 8 22.73 -91.97 21.12
C GLY A 8 22.12 -90.63 20.66
N LEU A 9 21.18 -90.58 19.71
CA LEU A 9 19.73 -90.40 19.94
C LEU A 9 19.30 -89.12 20.72
N LEU A 10 18.90 -88.10 19.97
CA LEU A 10 17.58 -87.43 19.99
C LEU A 10 16.81 -87.37 21.33
N VAL A 11 16.88 -86.23 22.03
CA VAL A 11 15.86 -85.67 22.94
C VAL A 11 15.99 -84.14 22.81
N LEU A 12 15.20 -83.48 21.95
CA LEU A 12 13.94 -82.82 22.30
C LEU A 12 13.94 -82.14 23.68
N ALA A 13 14.68 -81.04 23.80
CA ALA A 13 14.38 -80.00 24.78
C ALA A 13 13.73 -78.83 24.02
N LEU A 14 12.43 -78.71 24.27
CA LEU A 14 11.49 -77.69 23.82
C LEU A 14 12.04 -76.28 24.10
N PHE A 15 12.73 -75.66 23.14
CA PHE A 15 12.78 -74.20 23.11
C PHE A 15 11.46 -73.75 22.52
N LEU A 16 10.58 -73.27 23.41
CA LEU A 16 9.48 -72.39 23.08
C LEU A 16 10.01 -71.28 22.17
N THR A 17 9.82 -71.44 20.86
CA THR A 17 9.67 -70.30 19.96
C THR A 17 8.32 -69.68 20.29
N LEU A 18 8.27 -68.94 21.40
CA LEU A 18 7.29 -67.88 21.53
C LEU A 18 7.60 -66.90 20.39
N PRO A 19 6.64 -66.53 19.54
CA PRO A 19 6.77 -65.29 18.82
C PRO A 19 6.92 -64.21 19.90
N LEU A 20 8.13 -63.67 20.06
CA LEU A 20 8.26 -62.35 20.63
C LEU A 20 7.44 -61.48 19.69
N ALA A 21 6.22 -61.13 20.12
CA ALA A 21 5.49 -60.04 19.54
C ALA A 21 6.47 -58.86 19.55
N THR A 22 6.98 -58.51 18.38
CA THR A 22 7.48 -57.16 18.16
C THR A 22 6.40 -56.25 18.73
N PRO A 23 6.72 -55.30 19.63
CA PRO A 23 5.75 -54.28 19.95
C PRO A 23 5.34 -53.69 18.60
N VAL A 24 4.11 -53.95 18.20
CA VAL A 24 3.45 -53.16 17.17
C VAL A 24 3.42 -51.80 17.83
N ASN A 25 4.34 -50.92 17.44
CA ASN A 25 4.11 -49.50 17.68
C ASN A 25 2.72 -49.27 17.08
N ALA A 26 1.74 -48.99 17.94
CA ALA A 26 0.42 -48.64 17.46
C ALA A 26 0.62 -47.51 16.45
N ALA A 27 -0.01 -47.64 15.27
CA ALA A 27 0.03 -46.59 14.26
C ALA A 27 -0.35 -45.27 14.95
N THR A 28 0.47 -44.25 14.77
CA THR A 28 0.18 -42.96 15.42
C THR A 28 -0.88 -42.28 14.57
N THR A 29 -2.13 -42.30 15.05
CA THR A 29 -3.21 -41.58 14.37
C THR A 29 -2.99 -40.09 14.51
N LYS A 30 -3.01 -39.40 13.37
CA LYS A 30 -2.96 -37.93 13.27
C LYS A 30 -4.20 -37.43 12.57
N TRP A 31 -4.61 -36.23 12.95
CA TRP A 31 -5.73 -35.54 12.34
C TRP A 31 -5.25 -34.23 11.72
N CYS A 32 -5.99 -33.78 10.72
CA CYS A 32 -5.79 -32.46 10.15
C CYS A 32 -7.10 -31.84 9.69
N ILE A 33 -7.06 -30.52 9.52
CA ILE A 33 -7.95 -29.78 8.62
C ILE A 33 -7.10 -29.24 7.48
N GLU A 34 -7.70 -29.05 6.33
CA GLU A 34 -7.09 -28.38 5.17
C GLU A 34 -7.73 -27.00 5.02
N ILE A 35 -6.90 -25.97 4.88
CA ILE A 35 -7.34 -24.58 4.81
C ILE A 35 -6.88 -24.01 3.49
N ASP A 36 -7.85 -23.55 2.70
CA ASP A 36 -7.62 -22.90 1.43
C ASP A 36 -7.73 -21.39 1.60
N TRP A 37 -6.75 -20.64 1.12
CA TRP A 37 -6.89 -19.19 0.96
C TRP A 37 -8.06 -18.91 0.02
N ASN A 38 -7.99 -19.48 -1.18
CA ASN A 38 -9.00 -19.36 -2.22
C ASN A 38 -9.17 -20.71 -2.91
N ALA A 39 -10.09 -20.80 -3.87
CA ALA A 39 -10.43 -22.04 -4.55
C ALA A 39 -9.25 -22.77 -5.22
N ASN A 40 -8.10 -22.13 -5.39
CA ASN A 40 -6.95 -22.66 -6.10
C ASN A 40 -5.62 -22.59 -5.31
N GLU A 41 -5.63 -22.13 -4.05
CA GLU A 41 -4.41 -21.80 -3.31
C GLU A 41 -4.53 -22.20 -1.84
N PRO A 42 -3.71 -23.15 -1.35
CA PRO A 42 -3.70 -23.51 0.06
C PRO A 42 -3.14 -22.36 0.91
N LEU A 43 -3.66 -22.21 2.13
CA LEU A 43 -3.12 -21.28 3.11
C LEU A 43 -1.89 -21.90 3.79
N ALA A 44 -0.75 -21.87 3.09
CA ALA A 44 0.47 -22.51 3.58
C ALA A 44 1.27 -21.64 4.57
N ASN A 45 1.96 -22.29 5.51
CA ASN A 45 2.88 -21.67 6.47
C ASN A 45 2.27 -20.53 7.31
N ALA A 46 1.00 -20.66 7.69
CA ALA A 46 0.25 -19.67 8.46
C ALA A 46 -0.02 -20.16 9.89
N ASP A 47 0.19 -19.29 10.88
CA ASP A 47 -0.13 -19.58 12.28
C ASP A 47 -1.65 -19.43 12.50
N VAL A 48 -2.31 -20.56 12.72
CA VAL A 48 -3.76 -20.66 12.79
C VAL A 48 -4.23 -21.32 14.07
N VAL A 49 -5.49 -21.06 14.40
CA VAL A 49 -6.21 -21.70 15.52
C VAL A 49 -7.54 -22.21 15.01
N PHE A 50 -7.81 -23.49 15.21
CA PHE A 50 -9.10 -24.11 14.93
C PHE A 50 -9.72 -24.61 16.22
N THR A 51 -10.94 -24.14 16.49
CA THR A 51 -11.71 -24.51 17.69
C THR A 51 -13.05 -25.09 17.31
N VAL A 52 -13.50 -26.07 18.09
CA VAL A 52 -14.85 -26.61 18.04
C VAL A 52 -15.44 -26.59 19.44
N PHE A 53 -16.64 -26.06 19.56
CA PHE A 53 -17.37 -25.91 20.81
C PHE A 53 -18.72 -26.61 20.73
N ASP A 54 -19.05 -27.45 21.70
CA ASP A 54 -20.36 -28.05 21.85
C ASP A 54 -21.29 -27.05 22.53
N ILE A 55 -22.25 -26.52 21.79
CA ILE A 55 -23.20 -25.51 22.27
C ILE A 55 -24.22 -26.16 23.22
N THR A 56 -24.52 -27.45 23.02
CA THR A 56 -25.55 -28.19 23.76
C THR A 56 -25.05 -28.54 25.16
N ALA A 57 -23.81 -29.02 25.24
CA ALA A 57 -23.13 -29.34 26.50
C ALA A 57 -22.39 -28.14 27.12
N ASN A 58 -22.22 -27.06 26.36
CA ASN A 58 -21.50 -25.85 26.73
C ASN A 58 -20.04 -26.15 27.15
N GLU A 59 -19.32 -26.90 26.30
CA GLU A 59 -17.93 -27.28 26.53
C GLU A 59 -17.09 -27.31 25.23
N PRO A 60 -15.77 -27.06 25.32
CA PRO A 60 -14.87 -27.20 24.18
C PRO A 60 -14.68 -28.68 23.81
N VAL A 61 -14.67 -28.96 22.50
CA VAL A 61 -14.49 -30.31 21.93
C VAL A 61 -13.06 -30.48 21.42
N LEU A 62 -12.58 -29.52 20.64
CA LEU A 62 -11.29 -29.54 19.95
C LEU A 62 -10.67 -28.14 19.97
N VAL A 63 -9.37 -28.06 20.29
CA VAL A 63 -8.57 -26.85 20.13
C VAL A 63 -7.25 -27.23 19.50
N ALA A 64 -7.11 -26.97 18.20
CA ALA A 64 -5.88 -27.18 17.44
C ALA A 64 -5.20 -25.83 17.18
N VAL A 65 -3.93 -25.72 17.56
CA VAL A 65 -3.11 -24.51 17.39
C VAL A 65 -1.80 -24.92 16.74
N GLY A 66 -1.41 -24.23 15.68
CA GLY A 66 -0.16 -24.53 15.00
C GLY A 66 0.00 -23.77 13.70
N THR A 67 1.03 -24.15 12.96
CA THR A 67 1.34 -23.59 11.64
C THR A 67 0.89 -24.58 10.57
N THR A 68 0.22 -24.11 9.53
CA THR A 68 -0.14 -24.95 8.37
C THR A 68 1.10 -25.38 7.57
N ASP A 69 1.04 -26.55 6.95
CA ASP A 69 2.09 -27.03 6.04
C ASP A 69 1.95 -26.45 4.61
N GLU A 70 2.73 -26.97 3.66
CA GLU A 70 2.71 -26.52 2.25
C GLU A 70 1.37 -26.77 1.54
N ASP A 71 0.60 -27.75 2.02
CA ASP A 71 -0.73 -28.08 1.50
C ASP A 71 -1.85 -27.35 2.28
N GLY A 72 -1.49 -26.42 3.18
CA GLY A 72 -2.46 -25.68 3.98
C GLY A 72 -3.05 -26.49 5.13
N ARG A 73 -2.41 -27.58 5.55
CA ARG A 73 -2.94 -28.47 6.58
C ARG A 73 -2.46 -28.10 7.97
N LEU A 74 -3.41 -27.94 8.88
CA LEU A 74 -3.14 -27.84 10.31
C LEU A 74 -3.24 -29.23 10.93
N TRP A 75 -2.12 -29.74 11.45
CA TRP A 75 -2.03 -31.07 12.03
C TRP A 75 -2.14 -31.06 13.56
N TRP A 76 -2.78 -32.07 14.13
CA TRP A 76 -2.77 -32.31 15.57
C TRP A 76 -2.79 -33.80 15.95
N ASP A 77 -2.38 -34.05 17.19
CA ASP A 77 -2.42 -35.36 17.83
C ASP A 77 -3.57 -35.43 18.86
N TYR A 78 -3.74 -36.57 19.52
CA TYR A 78 -4.86 -36.84 20.43
C TYR A 78 -5.01 -35.80 21.56
N ALA A 79 -3.94 -35.12 21.96
CA ALA A 79 -3.94 -34.13 23.03
C ALA A 79 -4.71 -32.83 22.72
N ALA A 80 -5.00 -32.54 21.45
CA ALA A 80 -5.81 -31.37 21.08
C ALA A 80 -7.31 -31.56 21.36
N TRP A 81 -7.75 -32.81 21.55
CA TRP A 81 -9.12 -33.14 21.96
C TRP A 81 -9.28 -32.84 23.45
N CYS A 82 -10.31 -32.07 23.81
CA CYS A 82 -10.50 -31.63 25.19
C CYS A 82 -11.17 -32.70 26.05
N ASN A 83 -12.46 -33.02 25.80
CA ASN A 83 -13.24 -33.94 26.64
C ASN A 83 -14.21 -34.89 25.89
N ALA A 84 -14.44 -34.69 24.58
CA ALA A 84 -15.56 -35.32 23.89
C ALA A 84 -15.13 -36.44 22.93
N THR A 85 -14.45 -37.49 23.40
CA THR A 85 -14.38 -38.74 22.59
C THR A 85 -14.98 -39.91 23.38
N PRO A 86 -16.10 -40.51 22.91
CA PRO A 86 -16.85 -40.21 21.68
C PRO A 86 -17.68 -38.91 21.77
N VAL A 87 -17.81 -38.18 20.66
CA VAL A 87 -18.68 -37.01 20.52
C VAL A 87 -20.14 -37.47 20.42
N ASP A 88 -21.08 -36.78 21.08
CA ASP A 88 -22.51 -37.00 20.86
C ASP A 88 -22.95 -36.34 19.55
N GLU A 89 -23.15 -37.15 18.51
CA GLU A 89 -23.55 -36.68 17.17
C GLU A 89 -24.93 -36.00 17.15
N THR A 90 -25.72 -36.10 18.22
CA THR A 90 -27.04 -35.45 18.34
C THR A 90 -26.97 -33.99 18.81
N HIS A 91 -25.80 -33.53 19.25
CA HIS A 91 -25.58 -32.16 19.69
C HIS A 91 -25.34 -31.19 18.53
N SER A 92 -25.50 -29.90 18.82
CA SER A 92 -25.11 -28.78 17.96
C SER A 92 -23.73 -28.23 18.34
N PHE A 93 -22.92 -27.91 17.33
CA PHE A 93 -21.53 -27.45 17.50
C PHE A 93 -21.28 -26.11 16.80
N ASN A 94 -20.39 -25.30 17.34
CA ASN A 94 -19.80 -24.16 16.64
C ASN A 94 -18.34 -24.45 16.30
N TYR A 95 -17.85 -23.87 15.21
CA TYR A 95 -16.43 -23.86 14.92
C TYR A 95 -15.94 -22.46 14.62
N THR A 96 -14.66 -22.23 14.87
CA THR A 96 -13.98 -20.98 14.53
C THR A 96 -12.57 -21.31 14.06
N LEU A 97 -12.21 -20.74 12.91
CA LEU A 97 -10.87 -20.76 12.35
C LEU A 97 -10.32 -19.34 12.35
N LEU A 98 -9.17 -19.17 13.00
CA LEU A 98 -8.50 -17.89 13.19
C LEU A 98 -7.08 -17.93 12.63
N ILE A 99 -6.54 -16.76 12.31
CA ILE A 99 -5.15 -16.57 11.91
C ILE A 99 -4.49 -15.51 12.79
N ASN A 100 -3.22 -15.71 13.13
CA ASN A 100 -2.40 -14.70 13.78
C ASN A 100 -1.50 -14.04 12.72
N GLU A 101 -1.84 -12.82 12.33
CA GLU A 101 -1.09 -12.01 11.36
C GLU A 101 -0.91 -10.59 11.92
N TYR A 102 0.18 -9.92 11.57
CA TYR A 102 0.43 -8.51 11.97
C TYR A 102 0.37 -8.25 13.49
N GLY A 103 0.63 -9.29 14.30
CA GLY A 103 0.58 -9.22 15.77
C GLY A 103 -0.85 -9.18 16.35
N LYS A 104 -1.88 -9.48 15.54
CA LYS A 104 -3.29 -9.53 15.95
C LYS A 104 -3.92 -10.86 15.51
N THR A 105 -5.10 -11.17 16.06
CA THR A 105 -5.88 -12.36 15.70
C THR A 105 -7.06 -11.97 14.82
N PHE A 106 -7.18 -12.63 13.68
CA PHE A 106 -8.19 -12.36 12.66
C PHE A 106 -9.05 -13.59 12.38
N LEU A 107 -10.28 -13.36 11.96
CA LEU A 107 -11.18 -14.41 11.53
C LEU A 107 -10.80 -14.90 10.13
N LEU A 108 -10.78 -16.22 9.92
CA LEU A 108 -10.68 -16.84 8.59
C LEU A 108 -12.01 -17.44 8.16
N ALA A 109 -12.68 -18.18 9.05
CA ALA A 109 -13.97 -18.84 8.82
C ALA A 109 -14.61 -19.22 10.17
N TRP A 110 -15.94 -19.35 10.20
CA TRP A 110 -16.68 -19.76 11.40
C TRP A 110 -18.09 -20.26 11.07
N SER A 111 -18.75 -20.92 12.02
CA SER A 111 -20.10 -21.46 11.82
C SER A 111 -21.21 -20.42 11.57
N PRO A 112 -21.16 -19.17 12.08
CA PRO A 112 -22.12 -18.13 11.71
C PRO A 112 -22.26 -17.86 10.22
N ASP A 113 -21.23 -18.08 9.39
CA ASP A 113 -21.33 -17.94 7.92
C ASP A 113 -22.27 -18.99 7.31
N VAL A 114 -22.37 -20.15 7.95
CA VAL A 114 -23.21 -21.26 7.50
C VAL A 114 -24.62 -21.10 8.06
N THR A 115 -24.74 -20.68 9.33
CA THR A 115 -26.02 -20.55 10.02
C THR A 115 -26.71 -19.20 9.77
N ASN A 116 -25.98 -18.19 9.31
CA ASN A 116 -26.39 -16.79 9.14
C ASN A 116 -26.87 -16.12 10.44
N VAL A 117 -26.35 -16.55 11.60
CA VAL A 117 -26.79 -16.09 12.92
C VAL A 117 -25.60 -15.82 13.84
N PHE A 118 -25.60 -14.66 14.51
CA PHE A 118 -24.66 -14.34 15.57
C PHE A 118 -25.36 -13.65 16.76
N PRO A 119 -25.12 -14.07 18.02
CA PRO A 119 -24.34 -15.26 18.40
C PRO A 119 -25.02 -16.55 17.90
N ASP A 120 -24.21 -17.50 17.42
CA ASP A 120 -24.74 -18.74 16.83
C ASP A 120 -25.25 -19.69 17.92
N THR A 121 -26.57 -19.72 18.09
CA THR A 121 -27.28 -20.61 19.01
C THR A 121 -27.85 -21.84 18.31
N VAL A 122 -27.68 -21.97 16.99
CA VAL A 122 -28.20 -23.10 16.20
C VAL A 122 -27.11 -24.16 16.02
N GLY A 123 -25.91 -23.70 15.71
CA GLY A 123 -24.75 -24.52 15.41
C GLY A 123 -24.88 -25.32 14.12
N VAL A 124 -23.83 -26.08 13.84
CA VAL A 124 -23.75 -27.08 12.78
C VAL A 124 -23.74 -28.49 13.38
N SER A 125 -24.08 -29.47 12.56
CA SER A 125 -24.05 -30.89 12.96
C SER A 125 -22.62 -31.40 13.13
N TRP A 126 -22.43 -32.47 13.93
CA TRP A 126 -21.12 -33.13 14.01
C TRP A 126 -20.63 -33.61 12.64
N ALA A 127 -21.53 -34.11 11.78
CA ALA A 127 -21.17 -34.55 10.42
C ALA A 127 -20.53 -33.43 9.58
N THR A 128 -20.92 -32.17 9.82
CA THR A 128 -20.28 -31.00 9.18
C THR A 128 -18.85 -30.83 9.69
N ILE A 129 -18.64 -30.82 11.01
CA ILE A 129 -17.30 -30.72 11.62
C ILE A 129 -16.41 -31.89 11.18
N GLU A 130 -16.94 -33.10 11.24
CA GLU A 130 -16.25 -34.33 10.88
C GLU A 130 -15.83 -34.33 9.41
N SER A 131 -16.58 -33.67 8.52
CA SER A 131 -16.22 -33.56 7.11
C SER A 131 -14.94 -32.76 6.87
N PHE A 132 -14.62 -31.81 7.76
CA PHE A 132 -13.38 -31.03 7.70
C PHE A 132 -12.17 -31.80 8.24
N ILE A 133 -12.39 -32.86 9.02
CA ILE A 133 -11.33 -33.59 9.71
C ILE A 133 -10.83 -34.76 8.84
N GLY A 134 -9.58 -34.64 8.39
CA GLY A 134 -8.80 -35.71 7.79
C GLY A 134 -8.20 -36.64 8.85
N ILE A 135 -7.98 -37.91 8.48
CA ILE A 135 -7.43 -38.94 9.37
C ILE A 135 -6.28 -39.64 8.66
N TYR A 136 -5.13 -39.70 9.34
CA TYR A 136 -3.92 -40.36 8.86
C TYR A 136 -3.43 -41.36 9.90
N GLU A 137 -3.07 -42.56 9.45
CA GLU A 137 -2.37 -43.56 10.25
C GLU A 137 -0.92 -43.62 9.78
N ASP A 138 -0.01 -43.18 10.65
CA ASP A 138 1.39 -42.92 10.34
C ASP A 138 1.56 -41.90 9.18
N THR A 139 1.65 -42.39 7.94
CA THR A 139 1.75 -41.58 6.72
C THR A 139 0.68 -41.95 5.68
N THR A 140 -0.27 -42.80 6.03
CA THR A 140 -1.31 -43.28 5.13
C THR A 140 -2.59 -42.50 5.37
N GLU A 141 -3.10 -41.85 4.33
CA GLU A 141 -4.40 -41.20 4.36
C GLU A 141 -5.51 -42.25 4.48
N ILE A 142 -6.29 -42.16 5.55
CA ILE A 142 -7.48 -43.00 5.78
C ILE A 142 -8.74 -42.25 5.34
N LYS A 143 -8.76 -40.94 5.56
CA LYS A 143 -9.85 -40.04 5.20
C LYS A 143 -9.26 -38.67 4.82
N ALA A 144 -9.57 -38.20 3.62
CA ALA A 144 -9.23 -36.84 3.20
C ALA A 144 -10.14 -35.81 3.90
N PRO A 145 -9.60 -34.65 4.30
CA PRO A 145 -10.40 -33.53 4.78
C PRO A 145 -11.16 -32.87 3.62
N THR A 146 -12.33 -32.28 3.91
CA THR A 146 -12.94 -31.27 3.05
C THR A 146 -12.29 -29.92 3.39
N PRO A 147 -11.74 -29.17 2.41
CA PRO A 147 -11.09 -27.89 2.69
C PRO A 147 -12.06 -26.86 3.28
N ILE A 148 -11.57 -26.08 4.23
CA ILE A 148 -12.25 -24.89 4.76
C ILE A 148 -11.69 -23.68 4.01
N TYR A 149 -12.55 -22.96 3.29
CA TYR A 149 -12.17 -21.72 2.62
C TYR A 149 -12.06 -20.57 3.63
N ALA A 150 -10.99 -19.78 3.53
CA ALA A 150 -10.79 -18.56 4.33
C ALA A 150 -11.69 -17.41 3.84
N THR A 151 -13.00 -17.54 4.06
CA THR A 151 -14.06 -16.63 3.58
C THR A 151 -13.84 -15.18 3.98
N HIS A 152 -13.21 -14.94 5.12
CA HIS A 152 -12.95 -13.61 5.66
C HIS A 152 -11.64 -12.96 5.20
N ARG A 153 -10.76 -13.70 4.51
CA ARG A 153 -9.44 -13.21 4.13
C ARG A 153 -9.44 -12.68 2.69
N TRP A 154 -9.05 -11.42 2.54
CA TRP A 154 -9.09 -10.67 1.28
C TRP A 154 -7.70 -10.31 0.78
N GLY A 155 -7.49 -10.39 -0.54
CA GLY A 155 -6.31 -9.85 -1.22
C GLY A 155 -6.66 -8.55 -1.96
N ILE A 156 -6.20 -7.40 -1.47
CA ILE A 156 -6.53 -6.09 -2.02
C ILE A 156 -5.33 -5.47 -2.74
N TRP A 157 -5.56 -4.81 -3.86
CA TRP A 157 -4.57 -3.97 -4.52
C TRP A 157 -5.10 -2.57 -4.81
N PHE A 158 -4.18 -1.62 -4.96
CA PHE A 158 -4.47 -0.19 -4.94
C PHE A 158 -4.10 0.49 -6.25
N GLN A 159 -4.76 1.61 -6.54
CA GLN A 159 -4.38 2.54 -7.59
C GLN A 159 -4.35 3.97 -7.05
N ALA A 160 -3.24 4.67 -7.25
CA ALA A 160 -3.12 6.09 -6.94
C ALA A 160 -3.57 6.95 -8.11
N ILE A 161 -4.54 7.83 -7.88
CA ILE A 161 -5.05 8.77 -8.88
C ILE A 161 -5.03 10.19 -8.33
N ASP A 162 -4.73 11.16 -9.19
CA ASP A 162 -5.02 12.55 -8.87
C ASP A 162 -6.52 12.75 -8.73
N VAL A 163 -6.90 13.41 -7.65
CA VAL A 163 -8.29 13.61 -7.26
C VAL A 163 -9.10 14.44 -8.26
N TRP A 164 -8.45 15.37 -8.96
CA TRP A 164 -9.12 16.33 -9.83
C TRP A 164 -9.26 15.83 -11.25
N THR A 165 -8.17 15.28 -11.77
CA THR A 165 -8.04 14.87 -13.17
C THR A 165 -8.32 13.39 -13.37
N GLY A 166 -8.25 12.59 -12.30
CA GLY A 166 -8.31 11.12 -12.37
C GLY A 166 -7.06 10.49 -12.98
N LEU A 167 -6.01 11.27 -13.25
CA LEU A 167 -4.77 10.79 -13.84
C LEU A 167 -4.03 9.88 -12.86
N PRO A 168 -3.48 8.73 -13.30
CA PRO A 168 -2.59 7.92 -12.46
C PRO A 168 -1.43 8.75 -11.94
N LEU A 169 -1.06 8.57 -10.67
CA LEU A 169 0.07 9.30 -10.06
C LEU A 169 1.42 8.74 -10.55
N TYR A 170 1.71 8.97 -11.82
CA TYR A 170 2.91 8.57 -12.52
C TYR A 170 3.29 9.66 -13.52
N PHE A 171 4.57 10.07 -13.51
CA PHE A 171 5.05 11.08 -14.46
C PHE A 171 6.44 10.72 -14.97
N LYS A 172 6.53 10.48 -16.27
CA LYS A 172 7.78 10.14 -16.94
C LYS A 172 8.48 11.39 -17.47
N LYS A 173 9.64 11.71 -16.91
CA LYS A 173 10.55 12.74 -17.43
C LYS A 173 11.59 12.11 -18.35
N LYS A 174 12.35 12.94 -19.05
CA LYS A 174 13.44 12.49 -19.95
C LYS A 174 14.48 11.59 -19.27
N ILE A 175 14.79 11.80 -17.99
CA ILE A 175 15.87 11.09 -17.26
C ILE A 175 15.48 10.57 -15.87
N ALA A 176 14.21 10.71 -15.49
CA ALA A 176 13.70 10.34 -14.17
C ALA A 176 12.20 10.09 -14.25
N GLU A 177 11.65 9.43 -13.25
CA GLU A 177 10.22 9.16 -13.13
C GLU A 177 9.75 9.63 -11.75
N ASP A 178 8.50 10.06 -11.68
CA ASP A 178 7.82 10.23 -10.40
C ASP A 178 6.81 9.09 -10.25
N ILE A 179 6.88 8.37 -9.13
CA ILE A 179 6.19 7.09 -8.94
C ILE A 179 5.40 7.11 -7.64
N ALA A 180 4.16 6.61 -7.67
CA ALA A 180 3.36 6.40 -6.46
C ALA A 180 4.02 5.40 -5.51
N TYR A 181 3.81 5.57 -4.21
CA TYR A 181 4.25 4.64 -3.19
C TYR A 181 3.21 4.57 -2.07
N PHE A 182 2.83 3.35 -1.73
CA PHE A 182 1.74 3.07 -0.80
C PHE A 182 2.32 2.54 0.50
N GLN A 183 1.79 3.02 1.64
CA GLN A 183 2.06 2.44 2.96
C GLN A 183 0.74 2.21 3.66
N VAL A 184 0.57 1.03 4.25
CA VAL A 184 -0.65 0.64 4.97
C VAL A 184 -0.31 0.24 6.40
N TYR A 185 -1.13 0.74 7.30
CA TYR A 185 -1.03 0.60 8.74
C TYR A 185 -2.30 -0.04 9.28
N LEU A 186 -2.15 -0.98 10.20
CA LEU A 186 -3.26 -1.54 10.97
C LEU A 186 -3.51 -0.66 12.19
N VAL A 187 -4.75 -0.21 12.38
CA VAL A 187 -5.16 0.64 13.51
C VAL A 187 -6.08 -0.12 14.47
N ASP A 188 -5.91 0.13 15.77
CA ASP A 188 -6.67 -0.51 16.84
C ASP A 188 -7.97 0.26 17.13
N HIS A 189 -9.13 -0.40 17.03
CA HIS A 189 -10.43 0.07 17.52
C HIS A 189 -10.76 1.53 17.19
N ALA A 190 -10.38 2.01 16.01
CA ALA A 190 -10.55 3.41 15.67
C ALA A 190 -12.00 3.66 15.21
N GLU A 191 -12.72 4.53 15.93
CA GLU A 191 -13.95 5.12 15.40
C GLU A 191 -13.58 6.03 14.22
N VAL A 192 -14.33 5.90 13.12
CA VAL A 192 -14.04 6.57 11.84
C VAL A 192 -14.97 7.78 11.68
N PRO A 193 -14.49 8.94 11.19
CA PRO A 193 -13.08 9.27 10.89
C PRO A 193 -12.25 9.39 12.16
N ILE A 194 -10.98 9.00 12.08
CA ILE A 194 -10.06 9.10 13.21
C ILE A 194 -9.79 10.59 13.45
N GLU A 195 -10.26 11.15 14.57
CA GLU A 195 -9.80 12.47 15.01
C GLU A 195 -8.29 12.40 15.24
N TRP A 196 -7.57 13.19 14.45
CA TRP A 196 -6.14 13.05 14.29
C TRP A 196 -5.38 13.87 15.35
N ASP A 197 -4.46 13.21 16.05
CA ASP A 197 -3.41 13.84 16.85
C ASP A 197 -2.03 13.62 16.16
N ALA A 198 -1.67 14.52 15.23
CA ALA A 198 -0.33 14.83 14.70
C ALA A 198 0.36 13.90 13.66
N PRO A 199 1.23 14.45 12.75
CA PRO A 199 1.77 13.75 11.57
C PRO A 199 3.04 13.01 11.88
N GLY A 200 3.22 11.87 11.23
CA GLY A 200 4.43 11.08 11.38
C GLY A 200 4.63 10.60 12.82
N ASN A 201 3.54 10.38 13.54
CA ASN A 201 3.65 9.74 14.82
C ASN A 201 4.04 8.28 14.54
N ASP A 202 5.25 7.90 14.99
CA ASP A 202 5.80 6.53 14.99
C ASP A 202 4.93 5.53 15.79
N THR A 203 3.65 5.84 16.02
CA THR A 203 2.70 5.02 16.77
C THR A 203 2.31 3.74 16.04
N TYR A 204 2.35 3.72 14.71
CA TYR A 204 1.94 2.56 13.92
C TYR A 204 3.07 2.08 13.01
N ALA A 205 3.35 0.78 13.05
CA ALA A 205 4.27 0.13 12.12
C ALA A 205 3.53 -0.23 10.82
N ALA A 206 4.13 0.09 9.67
CA ALA A 206 3.56 -0.31 8.38
C ALA A 206 3.53 -1.83 8.29
N ILE A 207 2.35 -2.39 8.01
CA ILE A 207 2.17 -3.84 7.79
C ILE A 207 2.39 -4.22 6.32
N TRP A 208 2.36 -3.22 5.43
CA TRP A 208 2.47 -3.44 4.00
C TRP A 208 2.90 -2.16 3.27
N GLU A 209 3.70 -2.33 2.23
CA GLU A 209 4.17 -1.25 1.36
C GLU A 209 4.27 -1.71 -0.09
N ALA A 210 4.05 -0.82 -1.06
CA ALA A 210 4.21 -1.13 -2.48
C ALA A 210 4.62 0.08 -3.32
N TRP A 211 5.25 -0.20 -4.46
CA TRP A 211 5.52 0.78 -5.51
C TRP A 211 4.36 0.86 -6.49
N GLY A 212 4.21 2.00 -7.16
CA GLY A 212 3.40 2.17 -8.35
C GLY A 212 4.10 1.66 -9.62
N ASN A 213 3.32 1.20 -10.60
CA ASN A 213 3.77 1.12 -12.00
C ASN A 213 3.31 2.36 -12.79
N GLU A 214 3.39 2.32 -14.13
CA GLU A 214 2.96 3.43 -15.01
C GLU A 214 1.46 3.76 -14.92
N ASN A 215 0.64 2.80 -14.51
CA ASN A 215 -0.79 3.00 -14.22
C ASN A 215 -1.03 3.32 -12.74
N ALA A 216 0.04 3.55 -11.99
CA ALA A 216 0.07 3.79 -10.55
C ALA A 216 -0.61 2.67 -9.74
N TYR A 217 -0.54 1.43 -10.23
CA TYR A 217 -1.00 0.25 -9.49
C TYR A 217 0.06 -0.25 -8.52
N SER A 218 -0.38 -0.78 -7.37
CA SER A 218 0.51 -1.37 -6.38
C SER A 218 1.14 -2.67 -6.87
N VAL A 219 2.46 -2.66 -7.09
CA VAL A 219 3.21 -3.79 -7.67
C VAL A 219 4.29 -4.33 -6.73
N ARG A 220 4.70 -5.59 -6.97
CA ARG A 220 5.61 -6.33 -6.09
C ARG A 220 6.97 -5.67 -5.99
N GLU A 221 7.45 -5.16 -7.12
CA GLU A 221 8.76 -4.53 -7.27
C GLU A 221 8.65 -3.32 -8.20
N PRO A 222 9.52 -2.31 -8.06
CA PRO A 222 9.54 -1.15 -8.95
C PRO A 222 9.64 -1.58 -10.42
N GLY A 223 8.77 -1.05 -11.27
CA GLY A 223 8.75 -1.36 -12.71
C GLY A 223 8.19 -2.74 -13.07
N SER A 224 7.64 -3.49 -12.10
CA SER A 224 6.90 -4.71 -12.37
C SER A 224 5.45 -4.40 -12.74
N ASP A 225 4.80 -5.27 -13.52
CA ASP A 225 3.35 -5.29 -13.72
C ASP A 225 2.63 -6.31 -12.81
N THR A 226 3.40 -7.03 -11.99
CA THR A 226 2.81 -8.01 -11.06
C THR A 226 2.30 -7.28 -9.82
N LEU A 227 0.98 -7.33 -9.62
CA LEU A 227 0.34 -6.73 -8.46
C LEU A 227 0.87 -7.31 -7.14
N LYS A 228 1.10 -6.41 -6.18
CA LYS A 228 1.30 -6.77 -4.77
C LYS A 228 -0.06 -6.67 -4.09
N LEU A 229 -0.52 -7.76 -3.50
CA LEU A 229 -1.74 -7.79 -2.72
C LEU A 229 -1.40 -7.49 -1.26
N LEU A 230 -2.24 -6.69 -0.60
CA LEU A 230 -2.37 -6.67 0.85
C LEU A 230 -3.34 -7.78 1.23
N ASN A 231 -2.90 -8.73 2.04
CA ASN A 231 -3.77 -9.79 2.53
C ASN A 231 -4.20 -9.43 3.93
N ILE A 232 -5.49 -9.37 4.15
CA ILE A 232 -6.03 -8.94 5.44
C ILE A 232 -7.43 -9.54 5.61
N SER A 233 -7.78 -9.87 6.84
CA SER A 233 -9.16 -10.26 7.14
C SER A 233 -10.06 -9.04 7.24
N ASP A 234 -11.32 -9.17 6.82
CA ASP A 234 -12.36 -8.16 7.06
C ASP A 234 -12.74 -8.02 8.55
N THR A 235 -12.44 -9.04 9.35
CA THR A 235 -12.90 -9.16 10.73
C THR A 235 -11.74 -9.50 11.66
N ARG A 236 -11.54 -8.67 12.67
CA ARG A 236 -10.58 -8.92 13.76
C ARG A 236 -11.33 -9.33 15.02
N VAL A 237 -10.68 -10.17 15.82
CA VAL A 237 -11.25 -10.73 17.05
C VAL A 237 -10.26 -10.62 18.21
N GLU A 238 -10.78 -10.47 19.41
CA GLU A 238 -10.02 -10.74 20.64
C GLU A 238 -10.45 -12.09 21.20
N THR A 239 -9.49 -12.91 21.62
CA THR A 239 -9.74 -14.26 22.12
C THR A 239 -9.13 -14.46 23.50
N ASP A 240 -9.65 -15.44 24.24
CA ASP A 240 -9.08 -15.89 25.50
C ASP A 240 -8.42 -17.26 25.34
N PRO A 241 -7.09 -17.33 25.13
CA PRO A 241 -6.36 -18.59 25.01
C PRO A 241 -6.48 -19.50 26.24
N ALA A 242 -6.67 -18.95 27.44
CA ALA A 242 -6.83 -19.74 28.66
C ALA A 242 -8.19 -20.43 28.72
N ASN A 243 -9.19 -19.88 28.03
CA ASN A 243 -10.52 -20.43 27.89
C ASN A 243 -10.75 -20.96 26.47
N CYS A 244 -9.79 -21.74 25.96
CA CYS A 244 -9.92 -22.45 24.67
C CYS A 244 -10.15 -21.52 23.46
N TYR A 245 -9.55 -20.32 23.48
CA TYR A 245 -9.69 -19.31 22.42
C TYR A 245 -11.13 -18.87 22.16
N VAL A 246 -11.98 -18.87 23.19
CA VAL A 246 -13.31 -18.25 23.11
C VAL A 246 -13.16 -16.80 22.64
N ILE A 247 -13.97 -16.41 21.66
CA ILE A 247 -14.05 -15.04 21.17
C ILE A 247 -14.71 -14.17 22.24
N THR A 248 -14.00 -13.12 22.64
CA THR A 248 -14.45 -12.15 23.65
C THR A 248 -15.01 -10.89 23.02
N ASP A 249 -14.41 -10.43 21.92
CA ASP A 249 -14.83 -9.25 21.16
C ASP A 249 -14.64 -9.45 19.65
N ILE A 250 -15.46 -8.79 18.84
CA ILE A 250 -15.43 -8.81 17.37
C ILE A 250 -15.55 -7.39 16.84
N PHE A 251 -14.77 -7.09 15.82
CA PHE A 251 -14.74 -5.77 15.22
C PHE A 251 -14.32 -5.86 13.75
N ASN A 252 -14.82 -4.91 12.97
CA ASN A 252 -14.38 -4.75 11.60
C ASN A 252 -12.91 -4.33 11.57
N THR A 253 -12.18 -4.83 10.58
CA THR A 253 -10.82 -4.38 10.34
C THR A 253 -10.83 -2.94 9.79
N THR A 254 -10.02 -2.09 10.39
CA THR A 254 -9.78 -0.72 9.94
C THR A 254 -8.29 -0.53 9.65
N LEU A 255 -7.98 0.14 8.55
CA LEU A 255 -6.62 0.41 8.10
C LEU A 255 -6.46 1.90 7.82
N VAL A 256 -5.25 2.42 8.03
CA VAL A 256 -4.83 3.72 7.50
C VAL A 256 -3.89 3.46 6.33
N LYS A 257 -4.12 4.15 5.22
CA LYS A 257 -3.35 4.02 4.00
C LYS A 257 -2.80 5.39 3.61
N GLU A 258 -1.50 5.55 3.70
CA GLU A 258 -0.81 6.75 3.24
C GLU A 258 -0.38 6.59 1.78
N LEU A 259 -0.61 7.64 1.00
CA LEU A 259 -0.13 7.75 -0.36
C LEU A 259 1.02 8.75 -0.43
N TRP A 260 2.15 8.27 -0.94
CA TRP A 260 3.35 9.04 -1.15
C TRP A 260 3.68 9.15 -2.63
N TRP A 261 4.24 10.29 -3.03
CA TRP A 261 4.81 10.49 -4.35
C TRP A 261 6.33 10.54 -4.25
N LEU A 262 6.99 9.59 -4.90
CA LEU A 262 8.44 9.53 -4.98
C LEU A 262 8.89 10.35 -6.18
N LEU A 263 9.42 11.55 -5.94
CA LEU A 263 9.84 12.46 -7.00
C LEU A 263 11.28 12.20 -7.43
N GLY A 264 11.52 12.17 -8.75
CA GLY A 264 12.85 12.07 -9.33
C GLY A 264 13.51 10.71 -9.12
N VAL A 265 12.73 9.63 -9.16
CA VAL A 265 13.24 8.25 -9.18
C VAL A 265 14.12 8.08 -10.41
N SER A 266 15.40 7.78 -10.19
CA SER A 266 16.29 7.37 -11.26
C SER A 266 16.26 5.85 -11.38
N HIS A 267 16.21 5.32 -12.61
CA HIS A 267 16.33 3.89 -12.89
C HIS A 267 17.65 3.27 -12.39
N GLN A 268 18.64 4.08 -12.00
CA GLN A 268 19.93 3.63 -11.49
C GLN A 268 20.02 3.67 -9.96
N ASP A 269 19.21 4.48 -9.28
CA ASP A 269 19.26 4.65 -7.83
C ASP A 269 17.95 5.24 -7.28
N THR A 270 17.07 4.37 -6.80
CA THR A 270 15.78 4.75 -6.23
C THR A 270 15.89 5.40 -4.85
N SER A 271 17.04 5.27 -4.17
CA SER A 271 17.26 5.80 -2.81
C SER A 271 17.38 7.34 -2.77
N LYS A 272 17.58 7.96 -3.93
CA LYS A 272 17.69 9.41 -4.08
C LYS A 272 16.35 10.11 -4.28
N ALA A 273 15.27 9.35 -4.45
CA ALA A 273 13.95 9.91 -4.67
C ALA A 273 13.50 10.74 -3.47
N LEU A 274 12.84 11.86 -3.75
CA LEU A 274 12.24 12.68 -2.69
C LEU A 274 10.82 12.17 -2.42
N LYS A 275 10.62 11.57 -1.25
CA LYS A 275 9.34 11.05 -0.79
C LYS A 275 8.49 12.17 -0.17
N ILE A 276 7.30 12.42 -0.72
CA ILE A 276 6.35 13.46 -0.26
C ILE A 276 4.97 12.85 -0.12
N GLN A 277 4.28 13.08 1.00
CA GLN A 277 2.92 12.57 1.20
C GLN A 277 1.96 13.42 0.37
N VAL A 278 1.03 12.76 -0.33
CA VAL A 278 0.04 13.41 -1.20
C VAL A 278 -1.38 12.91 -0.93
N GLY A 279 -1.56 11.96 -0.02
CA GLY A 279 -2.87 11.44 0.34
C GLY A 279 -2.81 10.59 1.59
N GLU A 280 -3.96 10.45 2.22
CA GLU A 280 -4.18 9.54 3.33
C GLU A 280 -5.65 9.15 3.32
N ASP A 281 -5.93 7.85 3.36
CA ASP A 281 -7.28 7.29 3.37
C ASP A 281 -7.44 6.31 4.53
N VAL A 282 -8.61 6.32 5.18
CA VAL A 282 -9.04 5.29 6.11
C VAL A 282 -9.85 4.25 5.34
N LEU A 283 -9.43 2.99 5.45
CA LEU A 283 -10.14 1.85 4.89
C LEU A 283 -10.89 1.13 6.01
N THR A 284 -12.19 0.88 5.83
CA THR A 284 -13.01 0.19 6.84
C THR A 284 -13.79 -0.93 6.16
N PHE A 285 -13.60 -2.15 6.65
CA PHE A 285 -14.43 -3.27 6.24
C PHE A 285 -15.79 -3.22 6.95
N GLU A 286 -16.79 -3.80 6.32
CA GLU A 286 -18.10 -4.03 6.93
C GLU A 286 -18.61 -5.39 6.49
N TYR A 287 -18.69 -6.32 7.44
CA TYR A 287 -19.22 -7.66 7.23
C TYR A 287 -20.64 -7.79 7.81
N ILE A 288 -21.57 -8.30 7.00
CA ILE A 288 -22.97 -8.53 7.37
C ILE A 288 -23.23 -10.04 7.43
N ILE A 289 -23.26 -10.58 8.66
CA ILE A 289 -23.43 -12.02 8.93
C ILE A 289 -24.70 -12.61 8.30
N ALA A 290 -25.82 -11.87 8.33
CA ALA A 290 -27.10 -12.38 7.86
C ALA A 290 -27.15 -12.63 6.35
N THR A 291 -26.32 -11.93 5.57
CA THR A 291 -26.28 -12.06 4.11
C THR A 291 -24.95 -12.61 3.58
N GLY A 292 -23.93 -12.69 4.43
CA GLY A 292 -22.56 -13.00 4.02
C GLY A 292 -21.89 -11.84 3.26
N ASP A 293 -22.49 -10.64 3.25
CA ASP A 293 -22.00 -9.54 2.44
C ASP A 293 -20.80 -8.85 3.09
N VAL A 294 -19.79 -8.55 2.29
CA VAL A 294 -18.64 -7.76 2.71
C VAL A 294 -18.55 -6.52 1.83
N SER A 295 -18.43 -5.36 2.48
CA SER A 295 -18.08 -4.10 1.82
C SER A 295 -16.80 -3.53 2.39
N LEU A 296 -16.12 -2.72 1.58
CA LEU A 296 -14.95 -1.95 1.96
C LEU A 296 -15.21 -0.49 1.63
N THR A 297 -15.06 0.35 2.63
CA THR A 297 -15.16 1.79 2.49
C THR A 297 -13.77 2.40 2.47
N SER A 298 -13.45 3.19 1.44
CA SER A 298 -12.29 4.08 1.43
C SER A 298 -12.75 5.52 1.64
N MET A 299 -12.38 6.12 2.76
CA MET A 299 -12.68 7.50 3.11
C MET A 299 -11.38 8.29 3.18
N SER A 300 -11.23 9.35 2.39
CA SER A 300 -10.06 10.21 2.51
C SER A 300 -10.04 10.88 3.87
N ASN A 301 -8.88 10.87 4.54
CA ASN A 301 -8.69 11.57 5.81
C ASN A 301 -8.38 13.06 5.60
N VAL A 302 -8.10 13.46 4.36
CA VAL A 302 -7.89 14.85 3.96
C VAL A 302 -9.23 15.47 3.59
N GLY A 303 -9.63 16.49 4.36
CA GLY A 303 -10.88 17.21 4.15
C GLY A 303 -10.82 18.15 2.95
N PHE A 304 -11.93 18.24 2.22
CA PHE A 304 -12.11 19.13 1.08
C PHE A 304 -13.41 19.92 1.23
N TYR A 305 -13.31 21.22 1.53
CA TYR A 305 -14.46 22.11 1.81
C TYR A 305 -15.46 21.55 2.84
N GLY A 306 -14.97 20.84 3.87
CA GLY A 306 -15.81 20.20 4.88
C GLY A 306 -16.43 18.86 4.45
N PHE A 307 -16.00 18.30 3.32
CA PHE A 307 -16.37 16.97 2.84
C PHE A 307 -15.15 16.08 2.73
N TYR A 308 -15.32 14.79 3.01
CA TYR A 308 -14.32 13.77 2.77
C TYR A 308 -14.74 12.93 1.58
N ILE A 309 -13.80 12.64 0.67
CA ILE A 309 -14.09 11.78 -0.46
C ILE A 309 -14.37 10.37 0.08
N TYR A 310 -15.51 9.83 -0.31
CA TYR A 310 -16.03 8.56 0.17
C TYR A 310 -16.27 7.63 -1.01
N HIS A 311 -15.63 6.46 -0.99
CA HIS A 311 -15.71 5.47 -2.05
C HIS A 311 -15.99 4.07 -1.46
N PRO A 312 -17.28 3.66 -1.39
CA PRO A 312 -17.66 2.33 -0.95
C PRO A 312 -17.56 1.34 -2.10
N VAL A 313 -17.11 0.12 -1.81
CA VAL A 313 -17.10 -1.00 -2.75
C VAL A 313 -17.67 -2.25 -2.09
N THR A 314 -18.46 -3.01 -2.85
CA THR A 314 -18.90 -4.34 -2.42
C THR A 314 -17.86 -5.37 -2.85
N LEU A 315 -17.35 -6.15 -1.90
CA LEU A 315 -16.39 -7.22 -2.15
C LEU A 315 -17.06 -8.57 -2.42
N THR A 316 -18.32 -8.75 -1.99
CA THR A 316 -19.09 -9.98 -2.23
C THR A 316 -19.05 -10.41 -3.69
N GLY A 317 -18.65 -11.65 -3.94
CA GLY A 317 -18.57 -12.22 -5.29
C GLY A 317 -17.28 -11.89 -6.06
N ALA A 318 -16.31 -11.22 -5.44
CA ALA A 318 -14.99 -11.03 -6.05
C ALA A 318 -14.32 -12.39 -6.27
N PRO A 319 -13.77 -12.66 -7.48
CA PRO A 319 -13.08 -13.91 -7.77
C PRO A 319 -11.92 -14.16 -6.80
N ASP A 320 -11.86 -15.38 -6.25
CA ASP A 320 -10.77 -15.85 -5.37
C ASP A 320 -10.46 -14.93 -4.17
N ASN A 321 -11.47 -14.21 -3.65
CA ASN A 321 -11.34 -13.20 -2.58
C ASN A 321 -10.28 -12.12 -2.90
N LYS A 322 -10.08 -11.81 -4.18
CA LYS A 322 -9.13 -10.79 -4.66
C LYS A 322 -9.88 -9.62 -5.26
N TYR A 323 -9.60 -8.40 -4.80
CA TYR A 323 -10.31 -7.20 -5.25
C TYR A 323 -9.36 -6.03 -5.53
N GLY A 324 -9.68 -5.27 -6.57
CA GLY A 324 -9.08 -3.97 -6.84
C GLY A 324 -9.36 -3.49 -8.28
N PRO A 325 -8.96 -2.25 -8.61
CA PRO A 325 -8.22 -1.34 -7.73
C PRO A 325 -9.13 -0.74 -6.66
N VAL A 326 -8.62 -0.67 -5.43
CA VAL A 326 -9.16 0.26 -4.44
C VAL A 326 -8.48 1.60 -4.68
N TYR A 327 -9.26 2.62 -5.07
CA TYR A 327 -8.71 3.93 -5.41
C TYR A 327 -8.11 4.63 -4.19
N ASN A 328 -7.04 5.36 -4.46
CA ASN A 328 -6.35 6.26 -3.55
C ASN A 328 -6.37 7.67 -4.13
N PHE A 329 -6.82 8.63 -3.33
CA PHE A 329 -6.90 10.01 -3.78
C PHE A 329 -5.60 10.75 -3.45
N ALA A 330 -4.84 11.07 -4.50
CA ALA A 330 -3.70 11.95 -4.45
C ALA A 330 -4.15 13.39 -4.66
N TRP A 331 -3.70 14.28 -3.79
CA TRP A 331 -3.94 15.71 -3.92
C TRP A 331 -2.73 16.37 -4.56
N THR A 332 -2.89 16.69 -5.83
CA THR A 332 -1.85 17.36 -6.61
C THR A 332 -2.42 18.57 -7.33
N LYS A 333 -1.52 19.40 -7.86
CA LYS A 333 -1.87 20.62 -8.56
C LYS A 333 -0.94 20.86 -9.75
N PHE A 334 -1.49 21.34 -10.85
CA PHE A 334 -0.74 21.80 -11.99
C PHE A 334 -0.50 23.31 -11.87
N LYS A 335 0.76 23.73 -11.95
CA LYS A 335 1.15 25.13 -11.89
C LYS A 335 2.00 25.54 -13.07
N ALA A 336 1.66 26.67 -13.68
CA ALA A 336 2.51 27.39 -14.60
C ALA A 336 2.87 28.75 -13.99
N LEU A 337 3.99 29.33 -14.43
CA LEU A 337 4.38 30.69 -14.07
C LEU A 337 4.52 31.52 -15.35
N GLU A 338 3.94 32.72 -15.36
CA GLU A 338 4.23 33.73 -16.36
C GLU A 338 5.26 34.71 -15.78
N ILE A 339 6.46 34.69 -16.34
CA ILE A 339 7.59 35.51 -15.88
C ILE A 339 7.52 36.86 -16.59
N ARG A 340 7.59 37.94 -15.80
CA ARG A 340 7.52 39.32 -16.25
C ARG A 340 8.74 40.13 -15.84
N ASP A 341 9.04 41.16 -16.61
CA ASP A 341 10.09 42.13 -16.27
C ASP A 341 9.66 43.03 -15.11
N CYS A 342 10.56 43.88 -14.63
CA CYS A 342 10.27 44.80 -13.51
C CYS A 342 9.19 45.87 -13.83
N ASN A 343 8.76 46.02 -15.09
CA ASN A 343 7.67 46.91 -15.52
C ASN A 343 6.35 46.16 -15.73
N ASN A 344 6.30 44.88 -15.38
CA ASN A 344 5.14 44.00 -15.60
C ASN A 344 4.85 43.72 -17.09
N GLU A 345 5.86 43.84 -17.96
CA GLU A 345 5.82 43.42 -19.36
C GLU A 345 6.28 41.96 -19.49
N THR A 346 5.89 41.28 -20.57
CA THR A 346 6.36 39.91 -20.86
C THR A 346 7.87 39.88 -20.87
N PHE A 347 8.45 38.93 -20.15
CA PHE A 347 9.90 38.83 -20.03
C PHE A 347 10.48 38.18 -21.30
N GLU A 348 10.85 39.00 -22.29
CA GLU A 348 11.56 38.54 -23.49
C GLU A 348 13.05 38.34 -23.18
N TYR A 349 13.62 37.17 -23.45
CA TYR A 349 15.01 36.89 -23.13
C TYR A 349 15.74 36.09 -24.19
N ILE A 350 17.08 36.22 -24.17
CA ILE A 350 17.97 35.55 -25.14
C ILE A 350 18.35 34.12 -24.67
N TRP A 351 18.23 33.80 -23.37
CA TRP A 351 18.74 32.54 -22.77
C TRP A 351 17.85 31.95 -21.66
N PRO A 352 17.91 30.63 -21.40
CA PRO A 352 16.95 29.93 -20.54
C PRO A 352 16.85 30.53 -19.13
N VAL A 353 15.64 30.95 -18.75
CA VAL A 353 15.31 31.29 -17.36
C VAL A 353 14.94 29.99 -16.64
N LYS A 354 15.58 29.70 -15.50
CA LYS A 354 15.29 28.51 -14.70
C LYS A 354 14.36 28.86 -13.55
N VAL A 355 13.26 28.11 -13.42
CA VAL A 355 12.33 28.18 -12.29
C VAL A 355 12.53 26.94 -11.41
N GLU A 356 12.57 27.14 -10.10
CA GLU A 356 12.62 26.05 -9.11
C GLU A 356 11.57 26.26 -8.02
N PHE A 357 10.74 25.23 -7.77
CA PHE A 357 9.90 25.12 -6.58
C PHE A 357 10.71 24.40 -5.50
N LYS A 358 11.07 25.12 -4.44
CA LYS A 358 11.85 24.57 -3.32
C LYS A 358 11.01 24.45 -2.06
N ALA A 359 11.30 23.42 -1.28
CA ALA A 359 10.73 23.19 0.04
C ALA A 359 11.82 22.90 1.06
N PHE A 360 11.59 23.26 2.32
CA PHE A 360 12.48 22.90 3.42
C PHE A 360 12.05 21.56 4.02
N ILE A 361 12.76 20.48 3.68
CA ILE A 361 12.43 19.11 4.07
C ILE A 361 13.62 18.47 4.77
N ASN A 362 13.41 17.90 5.95
CA ASN A 362 14.43 17.25 6.78
C ASN A 362 15.66 18.16 7.02
N GLY A 363 15.41 19.43 7.34
CA GLY A 363 16.45 20.41 7.67
C GLY A 363 17.23 20.95 6.46
N LYS A 364 16.80 20.67 5.22
CA LYS A 364 17.48 21.12 4.00
C LYS A 364 16.49 21.66 2.98
N TRP A 365 16.89 22.71 2.26
CA TRP A 365 16.18 23.15 1.06
C TRP A 365 16.38 22.13 -0.06
N LYS A 366 15.28 21.61 -0.59
CA LYS A 366 15.26 20.67 -1.71
C LYS A 366 14.39 21.24 -2.83
N ALA A 367 14.85 21.09 -4.07
CA ALA A 367 14.01 21.33 -5.24
C ALA A 367 13.00 20.19 -5.36
N ILE A 368 11.72 20.53 -5.31
CA ILE A 368 10.59 19.62 -5.52
C ILE A 368 10.40 19.40 -7.02
N ARG A 369 10.50 20.50 -7.77
CA ARG A 369 10.34 20.53 -9.21
C ARG A 369 11.08 21.73 -9.77
N ASP A 370 11.63 21.58 -10.96
CA ASP A 370 12.28 22.64 -11.69
C ASP A 370 12.00 22.52 -13.19
N GLY A 371 12.13 23.64 -13.89
CA GLY A 371 11.88 23.74 -15.32
C GLY A 371 12.42 25.03 -15.89
N GLN A 372 12.47 25.12 -17.21
CA GLN A 372 12.88 26.32 -17.92
C GLN A 372 11.63 27.09 -18.34
N ALA A 373 11.72 28.41 -18.47
CA ALA A 373 10.68 29.15 -19.16
C ALA A 373 10.85 29.02 -20.68
N ASP A 374 9.77 29.29 -21.42
CA ASP A 374 9.74 29.46 -22.86
C ASP A 374 10.37 30.81 -23.26
N PRO A 375 11.39 30.82 -24.15
CA PRO A 375 12.05 32.05 -24.63
C PRO A 375 11.14 33.10 -25.25
N GLU A 376 10.00 32.70 -25.83
CA GLU A 376 9.13 33.62 -26.57
C GLU A 376 8.00 34.20 -25.70
N GLY A 377 7.49 33.43 -24.73
CA GLY A 377 6.36 33.83 -23.89
C GLY A 377 6.65 34.07 -22.41
N GLY A 378 7.84 33.72 -21.91
CA GLY A 378 8.15 33.79 -20.48
C GLY A 378 7.34 32.80 -19.61
N TYR A 379 6.70 31.81 -20.22
CA TYR A 379 5.92 30.79 -19.52
C TYR A 379 6.79 29.64 -19.03
N ALA A 380 6.68 29.27 -17.76
CA ALA A 380 7.38 28.12 -17.17
C ALA A 380 6.39 27.09 -16.60
N PRO A 381 6.62 25.78 -16.81
CA PRO A 381 7.73 25.22 -17.57
C PRO A 381 7.44 25.21 -19.08
N TRP A 382 8.49 25.40 -19.88
CA TRP A 382 8.46 25.17 -21.32
C TRP A 382 8.22 23.71 -21.66
N GLU A 383 8.76 22.77 -20.87
CA GLU A 383 8.44 21.34 -20.99
C GLU A 383 7.95 20.81 -19.64
N GLY A 384 6.78 20.19 -19.63
CA GLY A 384 6.12 19.78 -18.39
C GLY A 384 5.03 18.74 -18.61
N ALA A 385 4.12 18.63 -17.66
CA ALA A 385 2.99 17.71 -17.75
C ALA A 385 1.78 18.37 -18.43
N ASP A 386 1.11 17.64 -19.29
CA ASP A 386 -0.24 17.96 -19.76
C ASP A 386 -1.25 17.67 -18.62
N PRO A 387 -2.05 18.65 -18.18
CA PRO A 387 -3.02 18.45 -17.10
C PRO A 387 -4.19 17.52 -17.47
N PHE A 388 -4.38 17.18 -18.75
CA PHE A 388 -5.48 16.31 -19.19
C PHE A 388 -5.04 14.87 -19.46
N THR A 389 -3.78 14.66 -19.82
CA THR A 389 -3.25 13.34 -20.19
C THR A 389 -2.15 12.85 -19.27
N GLY A 390 -1.52 13.74 -18.49
CA GLY A 390 -0.33 13.44 -17.70
C GLY A 390 0.94 13.27 -18.55
N GLU A 391 0.84 13.40 -19.88
CA GLU A 391 1.96 13.21 -20.79
C GLU A 391 2.98 14.35 -20.69
N TYR A 392 4.23 14.05 -21.01
CA TYR A 392 5.29 15.05 -21.09
C TYR A 392 5.19 15.81 -22.42
N ILE A 393 4.86 17.11 -22.35
CA ILE A 393 4.63 17.97 -23.51
C ILE A 393 5.47 19.26 -23.46
N VAL A 394 5.57 19.93 -24.60
CA VAL A 394 5.99 21.34 -24.70
C VAL A 394 4.77 22.21 -24.33
N ASP A 395 5.00 23.33 -23.65
CA ASP A 395 3.99 24.22 -23.06
C ASP A 395 3.14 23.54 -21.98
N GLY A 396 3.82 22.73 -21.15
CA GLY A 396 3.19 21.98 -20.07
C GLY A 396 3.09 22.75 -18.75
N TYR A 397 2.77 22.02 -17.69
CA TYR A 397 2.67 22.52 -16.33
C TYR A 397 3.65 21.81 -15.40
N PHE A 398 4.05 22.48 -14.33
CA PHE A 398 4.62 21.81 -13.18
C PHE A 398 3.53 21.03 -12.47
N TRP A 399 3.60 19.70 -12.50
CA TRP A 399 2.73 18.87 -11.68
C TRP A 399 3.32 18.73 -10.27
N LEU A 400 2.68 19.25 -9.24
CA LEU A 400 3.23 19.39 -7.89
C LEU A 400 2.30 18.74 -6.85
N PRO A 401 2.81 18.26 -5.71
CA PRO A 401 1.99 18.03 -4.53
C PRO A 401 1.19 19.29 -4.16
N ASP A 402 -0.04 19.11 -3.70
CA ASP A 402 -0.89 20.24 -3.38
C ASP A 402 -0.70 20.75 -1.95
N ILE A 403 0.09 21.82 -1.82
CA ILE A 403 0.44 22.42 -0.53
C ILE A 403 -0.68 23.21 0.13
N SER A 404 -1.81 23.43 -0.56
CA SER A 404 -2.91 24.20 0.02
C SER A 404 -3.91 23.40 0.84
N LEU A 405 -3.63 22.13 1.06
CA LEU A 405 -4.36 21.29 2.00
C LEU A 405 -3.51 21.17 3.27
N PRO A 406 -3.83 21.94 4.33
CA PRO A 406 -3.05 21.93 5.56
C PRO A 406 -2.97 20.54 6.21
N GLU A 407 -3.94 19.66 5.91
CA GLU A 407 -4.01 18.27 6.35
C GLU A 407 -2.94 17.37 5.69
N LEU A 408 -2.30 17.82 4.59
CA LEU A 408 -1.17 17.12 3.96
C LEU A 408 0.21 17.63 4.42
N TYR A 409 0.22 18.44 5.49
CA TYR A 409 1.36 18.93 6.27
C TYR A 409 2.40 19.83 5.58
N GLY A 410 2.52 21.05 6.12
CA GLY A 410 3.78 21.72 6.49
C GLY A 410 4.79 22.10 5.40
N ILE A 411 4.59 21.69 4.14
CA ILE A 411 5.50 22.01 3.06
C ILE A 411 5.07 23.32 2.41
N ASN A 412 5.72 24.41 2.79
CA ASN A 412 5.62 25.65 2.03
C ASN A 412 6.59 25.61 0.86
N TYR A 413 6.11 26.07 -0.31
CA TYR A 413 6.97 26.24 -1.47
C TYR A 413 7.55 27.65 -1.51
N THR A 414 8.81 27.73 -1.89
CA THR A 414 9.45 28.97 -2.31
C THR A 414 9.80 28.86 -3.77
N ILE A 415 9.29 29.80 -4.57
CA ILE A 415 9.62 29.94 -5.98
C ILE A 415 10.94 30.68 -6.09
N TYR A 416 11.88 30.11 -6.84
CA TYR A 416 13.11 30.78 -7.26
C TYR A 416 13.10 30.94 -8.77
N VAL A 417 13.32 32.16 -9.26
CA VAL A 417 13.57 32.42 -10.68
C VAL A 417 15.03 32.82 -10.82
N ASN A 418 15.76 32.07 -11.65
CA ASN A 418 17.18 32.28 -11.87
C ASN A 418 17.44 32.58 -13.35
N TYR A 419 18.12 33.69 -13.61
CA TYR A 419 18.58 34.11 -14.93
C TYR A 419 20.11 34.22 -14.90
N TYR A 420 20.81 33.48 -15.77
CA TYR A 420 22.28 33.38 -15.76
C TYR A 420 22.92 33.01 -14.40
N GLY A 421 22.23 32.18 -13.61
CA GLY A 421 22.71 31.80 -12.28
C GLY A 421 22.55 32.89 -11.21
N VAL A 422 21.93 34.02 -11.55
CA VAL A 422 21.52 35.05 -10.60
C VAL A 422 20.05 34.85 -10.26
N THR A 423 19.72 34.81 -8.97
CA THR A 423 18.32 34.80 -8.52
C THR A 423 17.73 36.19 -8.71
N VAL A 424 16.72 36.28 -9.58
CA VAL A 424 16.04 37.53 -9.97
C VAL A 424 14.63 37.64 -9.42
N HIS A 425 14.14 36.57 -8.78
CA HIS A 425 12.90 36.59 -8.00
C HIS A 425 12.94 35.49 -6.94
N ILE A 426 12.38 35.81 -5.78
CA ILE A 426 12.08 34.86 -4.71
C ILE A 426 10.73 35.21 -4.11
N SER A 427 9.85 34.22 -3.99
CA SER A 427 8.57 34.39 -3.28
C SER A 427 8.13 33.11 -2.60
N GLU A 428 7.54 33.24 -1.43
CA GLU A 428 6.86 32.14 -0.75
C GLU A 428 5.45 31.97 -1.33
N LEU A 429 5.05 30.73 -1.58
CA LEU A 429 3.69 30.31 -1.80
C LEU A 429 3.14 29.86 -0.45
N ASN A 430 2.45 30.75 0.25
CA ASN A 430 1.75 30.40 1.47
C ASN A 430 0.35 29.88 1.15
N SER A 431 0.02 28.73 1.72
CA SER A 431 -1.23 28.00 1.54
C SER A 431 -2.38 28.44 2.44
N THR A 432 -2.12 29.34 3.39
CA THR A 432 -3.06 29.67 4.47
C THR A 432 -4.13 30.69 4.09
N GLU A 433 -4.06 31.29 2.90
CA GLU A 433 -5.15 32.07 2.32
C GLU A 433 -6.15 31.12 1.63
N ILE A 434 -6.80 30.27 2.42
CA ILE A 434 -7.93 29.49 1.97
C ILE A 434 -9.00 30.51 1.56
N GLY A 435 -9.19 30.67 0.25
CA GLY A 435 -10.13 31.61 -0.34
C GLY A 435 -11.50 31.55 0.35
N GLU A 436 -12.13 32.71 0.46
CA GLU A 436 -13.44 32.85 1.09
C GLU A 436 -14.42 31.77 0.60
N VAL A 437 -15.16 31.20 1.54
CA VAL A 437 -16.25 30.26 1.32
C VAL A 437 -17.24 30.87 0.34
N GLY A 438 -17.12 30.46 -0.93
CA GLY A 438 -17.90 31.03 -2.02
C GLY A 438 -17.78 30.23 -3.30
N ILE A 439 -18.11 28.93 -3.29
CA ILE A 439 -18.57 28.11 -4.44
C ILE A 439 -17.84 28.30 -5.80
N GLU A 440 -16.56 28.67 -5.81
CA GLU A 440 -15.75 28.68 -7.04
C GLU A 440 -14.64 27.65 -6.87
N PHE A 441 -14.80 26.58 -7.64
CA PHE A 441 -13.94 25.40 -7.70
C PHE A 441 -12.46 25.78 -7.65
N ARG A 442 -11.72 25.11 -6.76
CA ARG A 442 -10.26 25.16 -6.77
C ARG A 442 -9.78 24.71 -8.15
N ILE A 443 -9.14 25.62 -8.87
CA ILE A 443 -8.72 25.36 -10.25
C ILE A 443 -7.55 24.38 -10.19
N PRO A 444 -7.66 23.17 -10.79
CA PRO A 444 -6.61 22.15 -10.72
C PRO A 444 -5.35 22.56 -11.48
N TYR A 445 -5.48 23.53 -12.38
CA TYR A 445 -4.42 24.20 -13.12
C TYR A 445 -4.41 25.70 -12.78
N GLU A 446 -3.27 26.25 -12.42
CA GLU A 446 -3.14 27.66 -12.06
C GLU A 446 -1.89 28.27 -12.69
N THR A 447 -2.04 29.46 -13.28
CA THR A 447 -0.92 30.24 -13.79
C THR A 447 -0.68 31.45 -12.89
N ASN A 448 0.53 31.54 -12.33
CA ASN A 448 0.91 32.64 -11.46
C ASN A 448 1.84 33.64 -12.15
N TYR A 449 1.57 34.92 -11.93
CA TYR A 449 2.42 36.00 -12.43
C TYR A 449 3.59 36.24 -11.48
N VAL A 450 4.80 36.29 -12.04
CA VAL A 450 6.03 36.52 -11.29
C VAL A 450 6.78 37.70 -11.90
N ILE A 451 6.84 38.81 -11.16
CA ILE A 451 7.55 40.03 -11.56
C ILE A 451 9.00 39.93 -11.08
N THR A 452 9.94 39.91 -12.02
CA THR A 452 11.37 39.83 -11.72
C THR A 452 11.96 41.20 -11.36
N THR A 453 13.15 41.19 -10.75
CA THR A 453 13.90 42.42 -10.44
C THR A 453 14.73 42.93 -11.63
N ILE A 454 14.64 42.32 -12.80
CA ILE A 454 15.49 42.63 -13.96
C ILE A 454 14.67 43.06 -15.17
N LYS A 455 15.29 43.89 -16.02
CA LYS A 455 14.78 44.24 -17.35
C LYS A 455 15.80 43.78 -18.40
N PRO A 456 15.41 42.96 -19.39
CA PRO A 456 16.28 42.68 -20.54
C PRO A 456 16.46 43.97 -21.34
N VAL A 457 17.70 44.29 -21.71
CA VAL A 457 18.01 45.47 -22.53
C VAL A 457 18.77 45.00 -23.77
N ILE A 458 18.24 45.30 -24.95
CA ILE A 458 18.95 45.15 -26.21
C ILE A 458 19.75 46.42 -26.46
N ILE A 459 21.05 46.27 -26.71
CA ILE A 459 21.95 47.38 -27.04
C ILE A 459 22.31 47.24 -28.51
N GLU A 460 21.68 48.08 -29.34
CA GLU A 460 22.02 48.21 -30.74
C GLU A 460 23.10 49.28 -30.90
N VAL A 461 24.22 48.92 -31.53
CA VAL A 461 25.32 49.83 -31.83
C VAL A 461 25.28 50.14 -33.31
N GLU A 462 24.98 51.39 -33.65
CA GLU A 462 24.96 51.90 -35.02
C GLU A 462 26.16 52.82 -35.26
N ASP A 463 26.92 52.57 -36.32
CA ASP A 463 27.95 53.49 -36.82
C ASP A 463 27.29 54.58 -37.69
N LYS A 464 27.38 55.84 -37.26
CA LYS A 464 26.76 57.01 -37.94
C LYS A 464 27.76 57.85 -38.73
N GLU A 465 28.96 57.35 -39.00
CA GLU A 465 29.88 57.98 -39.95
C GLU A 465 29.27 58.03 -41.36
N PRO A 466 29.62 59.03 -42.20
CA PRO A 466 28.98 59.27 -43.50
C PRO A 466 29.10 58.12 -44.51
N GLU A 467 29.93 57.11 -44.23
CA GLU A 467 29.94 55.79 -44.89
C GLU A 467 30.01 54.69 -43.82
N PRO A 468 28.96 53.86 -43.64
CA PRO A 468 28.95 52.79 -42.63
C PRO A 468 30.08 51.81 -42.89
N GLN A 469 30.96 51.58 -41.92
CA GLN A 469 31.97 50.52 -42.00
C GLN A 469 31.46 49.23 -41.33
N PRO A 470 31.83 48.04 -41.85
CA PRO A 470 31.59 46.80 -41.13
C PRO A 470 32.29 46.84 -39.78
N LEU A 471 31.55 46.68 -38.68
CA LEU A 471 32.09 46.62 -37.31
C LEU A 471 32.74 45.26 -37.00
N GLU A 472 33.38 44.62 -37.99
CA GLU A 472 33.95 43.28 -37.85
C GLU A 472 35.09 43.29 -36.81
N GLY A 473 34.88 42.65 -35.67
CA GLY A 473 35.84 42.59 -34.57
C GLY A 473 35.82 43.79 -33.61
N ALA A 474 34.79 44.64 -33.67
CA ALA A 474 34.64 45.74 -32.73
C ALA A 474 34.36 45.22 -31.31
N LEU A 475 35.08 45.77 -30.32
CA LEU A 475 34.84 45.49 -28.90
C LEU A 475 33.88 46.53 -28.34
N ILE A 476 32.69 46.09 -27.95
CA ILE A 476 31.75 46.93 -27.20
C ILE A 476 32.06 46.75 -25.72
N VAL A 477 32.42 47.85 -25.04
CA VAL A 477 32.63 47.87 -23.59
C VAL A 477 31.53 48.69 -22.94
N LEU A 478 30.67 48.02 -22.20
CA LEU A 478 29.62 48.64 -21.41
C LEU A 478 30.14 48.90 -19.99
N THR A 479 30.18 50.16 -19.59
CA THR A 479 30.61 50.55 -18.23
C THR A 479 29.43 51.14 -17.49
N MET A 480 28.97 50.47 -16.43
CA MET A 480 27.96 51.01 -15.51
C MET A 480 28.65 51.63 -14.30
N LYS A 481 28.26 52.88 -13.96
CA LYS A 481 28.89 53.63 -12.87
C LYS A 481 28.48 53.02 -11.52
N GLY A 482 29.42 52.41 -10.80
CA GLY A 482 29.23 51.89 -9.44
C GLY A 482 29.19 50.36 -9.29
N TYR A 483 29.38 49.60 -10.38
CA TYR A 483 29.49 48.14 -10.35
C TYR A 483 30.59 47.66 -11.31
N ASP A 484 31.48 46.77 -10.86
CA ASP A 484 32.51 46.14 -11.70
C ASP A 484 31.90 44.93 -12.42
N PHE A 485 31.33 45.15 -13.62
CA PHE A 485 31.05 44.08 -14.57
C PHE A 485 31.65 44.46 -15.92
N ASN A 486 32.70 43.74 -16.33
CA ASN A 486 33.21 43.80 -17.71
C ASN A 486 32.50 42.72 -18.53
N LEU A 487 31.45 43.10 -19.26
CA LEU A 487 30.86 42.27 -20.30
C LEU A 487 31.52 42.66 -21.62
N THR A 488 32.38 41.77 -22.14
CA THR A 488 32.96 41.88 -23.47
C THR A 488 32.17 41.01 -24.43
N THR A 489 31.57 41.62 -25.45
CA THR A 489 30.93 40.90 -26.56
C THR A 489 31.67 41.22 -27.84
N THR A 490 31.84 40.23 -28.70
CA THR A 490 32.34 40.39 -30.09
C THR A 490 31.15 40.32 -31.03
N THR A 491 31.08 41.27 -31.97
CA THR A 491 30.09 41.34 -33.06
C THR A 491 30.17 40.18 -34.03
#